data_AF-A0A0C3KEY8-F1
#
_entry.id   AF-A0A0C3KEY8-F1
#
_cell.length_a   1.000
_cell.length_b   1.000
_cell.length_c   1.000
_cell.angle_alpha   90.00
_cell.angle_beta   90.00
_cell.angle_gamma   90.00
#
_symmetry.space_group_name_H-M   'P 1'
#
loop_
_entity.id
_entity.type
_entity.pdbx_description
1 polymer ?
#
loop_
_entity_poly.entity_id
_entity_poly.type
_entity_poly.pdbx_seq_one_letter_code
_entity_poly.pdbx_strand_id
1 'polypeptide(L)'
;MHPDEVRRGEDVKVDFEYYLSQQVLPPVERLCDPIEGTDRAHIAECLGLDASKFQSAPVAGSQERDFVSFASLVSDKDRFRDAESFLLEFQSKFRIQSSLHTQIRQCIARYYEGWTVCDEEICQNRTRSVAMHSRNCSRPECTGTVRVEYSDAQVYNQLLYFRSLFDGAKAIEHAHGSFSRGDVEAFVHVNQDFLSSTMRLVDGYLNQCGRGWVELNTLFASL
;
A
#
# COMPACT_ATOMS: atom_id res chain seq x y z
N MET A 1 13.31 -8.98 30.53
CA MET A 1 12.93 -8.67 31.92
C MET A 1 12.61 -9.97 32.60
N HIS A 2 13.39 -10.37 33.61
CA HIS A 2 13.14 -11.65 34.29
C HIS A 2 11.95 -11.48 35.25
N PRO A 3 10.99 -12.43 35.35
CA PRO A 3 9.82 -12.31 36.23
C PRO A 3 10.19 -11.99 37.70
N ASP A 4 11.36 -12.44 38.12
CA ASP A 4 11.86 -12.21 39.47
C ASP A 4 12.36 -10.78 39.72
N GLU A 5 12.66 -9.99 38.69
CA GLU A 5 13.05 -8.58 38.83
C GLU A 5 11.83 -7.70 39.09
N VAL A 6 10.69 -8.02 38.46
CA VAL A 6 9.41 -7.32 38.64
C VAL A 6 8.82 -7.55 40.02
N ARG A 7 9.07 -8.75 40.60
CA ARG A 7 8.65 -9.08 41.98
C ARG A 7 9.52 -8.41 43.04
N ARG A 8 10.74 -7.98 42.69
CA ARG A 8 11.75 -7.47 43.64
C ARG A 8 11.92 -5.94 43.61
N GLY A 9 11.57 -5.27 42.51
CA GLY A 9 11.73 -3.81 42.37
C GLY A 9 10.42 -3.06 42.57
N GLU A 10 10.40 -2.07 43.47
CA GLU A 10 9.25 -1.22 43.77
C GLU A 10 8.83 -0.28 42.61
N ASP A 11 9.64 -0.16 41.55
CA ASP A 11 9.47 0.88 40.52
C ASP A 11 9.17 0.37 39.10
N VAL A 12 9.07 -0.95 38.88
CA VAL A 12 8.78 -1.53 37.56
C VAL A 12 7.35 -2.02 37.50
N LYS A 13 6.47 -1.24 36.87
CA LYS A 13 5.07 -1.61 36.64
C LYS A 13 4.93 -2.39 35.34
N VAL A 14 4.08 -3.41 35.36
CA VAL A 14 3.72 -4.17 34.15
C VAL A 14 2.92 -3.26 33.23
N ASP A 15 3.33 -3.19 31.97
CA ASP A 15 2.57 -2.51 30.93
C ASP A 15 1.44 -3.43 30.44
N PHE A 16 0.25 -3.19 30.97
CA PHE A 16 -0.95 -3.94 30.61
C PHE A 16 -1.40 -3.66 29.17
N GLU A 17 -1.19 -2.43 28.66
CA GLU A 17 -1.58 -2.05 27.31
C GLU A 17 -0.72 -2.80 26.28
N TYR A 18 0.59 -2.89 26.54
CA TYR A 18 1.51 -3.69 25.72
C TYR A 18 1.16 -5.18 25.75
N TYR A 19 0.87 -5.74 26.92
CA TYR A 19 0.52 -7.17 27.04
C TYR A 19 -0.79 -7.52 26.33
N LEU A 20 -1.83 -6.71 26.54
CA LEU A 20 -3.13 -6.92 25.91
C LEU A 20 -3.05 -6.79 24.38
N SER A 21 -2.33 -5.78 23.88
CA SER A 21 -2.22 -5.53 22.42
C SER A 21 -1.33 -6.53 21.69
N GLN A 22 -0.21 -6.98 22.29
CA GLN A 22 0.77 -7.81 21.61
C GLN A 22 0.60 -9.31 21.85
N GLN A 23 -0.02 -9.72 22.96
CA GLN A 23 -0.10 -11.14 23.34
C GLN A 23 -1.52 -11.69 23.43
N VAL A 24 -2.49 -10.89 23.88
CA VAL A 24 -3.89 -11.36 24.07
C VAL A 24 -4.75 -11.07 22.84
N LEU A 25 -4.61 -9.89 22.24
CA LEU A 25 -5.41 -9.47 21.09
C LEU A 25 -5.21 -10.38 19.86
N PRO A 26 -3.98 -10.73 19.42
CA PRO A 26 -3.80 -11.51 18.19
C PRO A 26 -4.39 -12.94 18.25
N PRO A 27 -4.27 -13.72 19.35
CA PRO A 27 -4.95 -15.01 19.46
C PRO A 27 -6.48 -14.91 19.49
N VAL A 28 -7.05 -13.89 20.15
CA VAL A 28 -8.51 -13.72 20.25
C VAL A 28 -9.09 -13.30 18.90
N GLU A 29 -8.42 -12.37 18.20
CA GLU A 29 -8.77 -11.97 16.84
C GLU A 29 -8.83 -13.17 15.91
N ARG A 30 -7.82 -14.04 15.90
CA ARG A 30 -7.81 -15.25 15.08
C ARG A 30 -8.95 -16.21 15.37
N LEU A 31 -9.35 -16.35 16.63
CA LEU A 31 -10.49 -17.20 17.00
C LEU A 31 -11.82 -16.60 16.55
N CYS A 32 -11.89 -15.28 16.50
CA CYS A 32 -13.09 -14.53 16.15
C CYS A 32 -13.15 -14.11 14.67
N ASP A 33 -12.07 -14.22 13.90
CA ASP A 33 -11.96 -13.92 12.47
C ASP A 33 -13.06 -14.57 11.60
N PRO A 34 -13.45 -15.85 11.81
CA PRO A 34 -14.54 -16.44 11.03
C PRO A 34 -15.95 -16.04 11.49
N ILE A 35 -16.09 -15.21 12.53
CA ILE A 35 -17.37 -14.81 13.10
C ILE A 35 -17.79 -13.45 12.51
N GLU A 36 -18.80 -13.48 11.63
CA GLU A 36 -19.36 -12.28 11.00
C GLU A 36 -19.77 -11.22 12.04
N GLY A 37 -19.35 -9.98 11.81
CA GLY A 37 -19.66 -8.84 12.68
C GLY A 37 -18.67 -8.63 13.83
N THR A 38 -17.60 -9.40 13.91
CA THR A 38 -16.50 -9.15 14.86
C THR A 38 -15.33 -8.47 14.14
N ASP A 39 -14.98 -7.25 14.55
CA ASP A 39 -13.80 -6.55 14.03
C ASP A 39 -12.73 -6.34 15.11
N ARG A 40 -11.49 -6.09 14.69
CA ARG A 40 -10.34 -5.89 15.60
C ARG A 40 -10.56 -4.72 16.57
N ALA A 41 -11.24 -3.67 16.12
CA ALA A 41 -11.53 -2.48 16.93
C ALA A 41 -12.52 -2.80 18.05
N HIS A 42 -13.52 -3.63 17.78
CA HIS A 42 -14.54 -4.08 18.71
C HIS A 42 -13.97 -5.07 19.72
N ILE A 43 -13.08 -5.97 19.30
CA ILE A 43 -12.33 -6.84 20.22
C ILE A 43 -11.40 -6.00 21.11
N ALA A 44 -10.70 -5.01 20.54
CA ALA A 44 -9.85 -4.11 21.31
C ALA A 44 -10.65 -3.29 22.34
N GLU A 45 -11.83 -2.81 21.98
CA GLU A 45 -12.77 -2.14 22.90
C GLU A 45 -13.19 -3.08 24.05
N CYS A 46 -13.51 -4.33 23.75
CA CYS A 46 -13.83 -5.35 24.75
C CYS A 46 -12.66 -5.65 25.71
N LEU A 47 -11.42 -5.50 25.26
CA LEU A 47 -10.20 -5.65 26.06
C LEU A 47 -9.84 -4.36 26.84
N GLY A 48 -10.62 -3.29 26.72
CA GLY A 48 -10.36 -2.00 27.36
C GLY A 48 -9.23 -1.19 26.70
N LEU A 49 -8.88 -1.52 25.45
CA LEU A 49 -7.92 -0.79 24.64
C LEU A 49 -8.63 0.30 23.82
N ASP A 50 -7.90 1.36 23.45
CA ASP A 50 -8.44 2.44 22.63
C ASP A 50 -8.70 1.97 21.20
N ALA A 51 -9.96 1.73 20.86
CA ALA A 51 -10.43 1.26 19.56
C ALA A 51 -9.88 2.09 18.37
N SER A 52 -9.62 3.39 18.59
CA SER A 52 -9.08 4.29 17.57
C SER A 52 -7.69 3.89 17.07
N LYS A 53 -6.89 3.24 17.93
CA LYS A 53 -5.55 2.74 17.59
C LYS A 53 -5.58 1.43 16.79
N PHE A 54 -6.72 0.74 16.81
CA PHE A 54 -6.92 -0.59 16.22
C PHE A 54 -7.93 -0.58 15.08
N GLN A 55 -8.40 0.60 14.66
CA GLN A 55 -9.09 0.77 13.38
C GLN A 55 -8.12 0.26 12.31
N SER A 56 -8.47 -0.87 11.73
CA SER A 56 -7.68 -1.54 10.70
C SER A 56 -7.32 -0.53 9.62
N ALA A 57 -6.03 -0.17 9.53
CA ALA A 57 -5.46 0.11 8.22
C ALA A 57 -5.83 -1.11 7.37
N PRO A 58 -6.40 -0.94 6.16
CA PRO A 58 -6.81 -2.07 5.36
C PRO A 58 -5.56 -2.93 5.13
N VAL A 59 -5.48 -4.06 5.83
CA VAL A 59 -4.47 -5.07 5.57
C VAL A 59 -4.83 -5.59 4.19
N ALA A 60 -4.09 -5.15 3.18
CA ALA A 60 -4.14 -5.68 1.83
C ALA A 60 -3.68 -7.15 1.87
N GLY A 61 -4.56 -8.06 2.32
CA GLY A 61 -4.12 -9.42 2.60
C GLY A 61 -5.14 -10.41 3.16
N SER A 62 -6.34 -10.00 3.61
CA SER A 62 -7.43 -10.96 3.84
C SER A 62 -7.89 -11.50 2.48
N GLN A 63 -7.50 -12.74 2.20
CA GLN A 63 -8.04 -13.51 1.08
C GLN A 63 -9.49 -13.90 1.40
N GLU A 64 -10.40 -12.93 1.44
CA GLU A 64 -11.71 -13.23 0.88
C GLU A 64 -11.51 -13.38 -0.62
N ARG A 65 -12.15 -14.41 -1.20
CA ARG A 65 -12.27 -14.56 -2.65
C ARG A 65 -13.23 -13.50 -3.16
N ASP A 66 -12.88 -12.23 -2.95
CA ASP A 66 -13.53 -11.13 -3.62
C ASP A 66 -13.28 -11.33 -5.10
N PHE A 67 -14.38 -11.55 -5.80
CA PHE A 67 -14.47 -11.41 -7.24
C PHE A 67 -13.89 -10.03 -7.55
N VAL A 68 -12.61 -9.99 -7.96
CA VAL A 68 -11.88 -8.73 -8.15
C VAL A 68 -12.72 -7.93 -9.13
N SER A 69 -13.41 -6.90 -8.61
CA SER A 69 -14.11 -5.93 -9.45
C SER A 69 -13.08 -5.52 -10.48
N PHE A 70 -13.40 -5.76 -11.76
CA PHE A 70 -12.48 -5.49 -12.86
C PHE A 70 -11.84 -4.13 -12.59
N ALA A 71 -10.51 -4.04 -12.58
CA ALA A 71 -9.79 -2.87 -12.05
C ALA A 71 -10.22 -1.53 -12.67
N SER A 72 -10.96 -1.56 -13.79
CA SER A 72 -11.56 -0.39 -14.44
C SER A 72 -12.89 0.09 -13.84
N LEU A 73 -13.52 -0.66 -12.93
CA LEU A 73 -14.73 -0.27 -12.19
C LEU A 73 -14.39 0.34 -10.82
N VAL A 74 -13.12 0.33 -10.42
CA VAL A 74 -12.66 0.94 -9.17
C VAL A 74 -12.48 2.44 -9.39
N SER A 75 -13.06 3.26 -8.51
CA SER A 75 -12.86 4.71 -8.53
C SER A 75 -11.38 5.07 -8.36
N ASP A 76 -10.91 6.14 -9.00
CA ASP A 76 -9.54 6.65 -8.82
C ASP A 76 -9.21 6.91 -7.33
N LYS A 77 -10.20 7.31 -6.52
CA LYS A 77 -10.02 7.50 -5.06
C LYS A 77 -9.67 6.21 -4.34
N ASP A 78 -10.35 5.11 -4.65
CA ASP A 78 -10.10 3.83 -4.01
C ASP A 78 -8.85 3.17 -4.59
N ARG A 79 -8.64 3.32 -5.91
CA ARG A 79 -7.46 2.80 -6.61
C ARG A 79 -6.16 3.38 -6.09
N PHE A 80 -6.14 4.68 -5.77
CA PHE A 80 -4.96 5.40 -5.31
C PHE A 80 -4.94 5.62 -3.80
N ARG A 81 -5.79 4.92 -3.03
CA ARG A 81 -5.88 5.04 -1.57
C ARG A 81 -4.54 4.84 -0.87
N ASP A 82 -3.79 3.83 -1.31
CA ASP A 82 -2.51 3.44 -0.73
C ASP A 82 -1.32 4.05 -1.49
N ALA A 83 -1.57 4.95 -2.44
CA ALA A 83 -0.51 5.62 -3.19
C ALA A 83 0.15 6.71 -2.35
N GLU A 84 1.48 6.78 -2.40
CA GLU A 84 2.26 7.82 -1.76
C GLU A 84 2.05 9.16 -2.47
N SER A 85 1.81 10.20 -1.69
CA SER A 85 1.57 11.55 -2.21
C SER A 85 2.81 12.11 -2.89
N PHE A 86 2.62 12.79 -4.01
CA PHE A 86 3.71 13.44 -4.72
C PHE A 86 4.21 14.67 -3.94
N LEU A 87 5.46 14.62 -3.47
CA LEU A 87 6.05 15.71 -2.70
C LEU A 87 6.70 16.76 -3.62
N LEU A 88 6.27 18.01 -3.45
CA LEU A 88 6.74 19.17 -4.20
C LEU A 88 7.44 20.17 -3.28
N GLU A 89 8.76 20.24 -3.35
CA GLU A 89 9.55 21.22 -2.61
C GLU A 89 9.79 22.53 -3.39
N PHE A 90 9.49 22.54 -4.70
CA PHE A 90 9.85 23.65 -5.60
C PHE A 90 8.80 23.91 -6.69
N GLN A 91 8.71 25.16 -7.16
CA GLN A 91 7.72 25.59 -8.17
C GLN A 91 8.24 25.68 -9.62
N SER A 92 9.51 25.34 -9.88
CA SER A 92 10.04 25.33 -11.24
C SER A 92 9.65 24.06 -12.00
N LYS A 93 9.16 24.20 -13.25
CA LYS A 93 8.80 23.08 -14.15
C LYS A 93 9.87 22.00 -14.21
N PHE A 94 11.13 22.40 -14.39
CA PHE A 94 12.26 21.46 -14.41
C PHE A 94 12.44 20.71 -13.08
N ARG A 95 12.30 21.41 -11.95
CA ARG A 95 12.40 20.80 -10.62
C ARG A 95 11.25 19.82 -10.36
N ILE A 96 10.05 20.13 -10.84
CA ILE A 96 8.90 19.22 -10.75
C ILE A 96 9.19 17.91 -11.50
N GLN A 97 9.65 18.00 -12.76
CA GLN A 97 10.02 16.81 -13.54
C GLN A 97 11.17 16.02 -12.90
N SER A 98 12.21 16.69 -12.40
CA SER A 98 13.33 16.04 -11.74
C SER A 98 12.94 15.39 -10.41
N SER A 99 12.03 16.02 -9.65
CA SER A 99 11.50 15.47 -8.39
C SER A 99 10.66 14.22 -8.69
N LEU A 100 9.77 14.31 -9.67
CA LEU A 100 8.95 13.18 -10.13
C LEU A 100 9.82 11.99 -10.55
N HIS A 101 10.84 12.24 -11.38
CA HIS A 101 11.78 11.23 -11.80
C HIS A 101 12.49 10.55 -10.62
N THR A 102 12.90 11.33 -9.62
CA THR A 102 13.54 10.81 -8.40
C THR A 102 12.59 9.96 -7.57
N GLN A 103 11.36 10.43 -7.34
CA GLN A 103 10.35 9.70 -6.58
C GLN A 103 9.92 8.39 -7.27
N ILE A 104 9.80 8.40 -8.60
CA ILE A 104 9.56 7.19 -9.39
C ILE A 104 10.71 6.18 -9.18
N ARG A 105 11.96 6.63 -9.26
CA ARG A 105 13.12 5.75 -9.04
C ARG A 105 13.19 5.22 -7.62
N GLN A 106 12.79 5.99 -6.62
CA GLN A 106 12.70 5.54 -5.22
C GLN A 106 11.62 4.46 -5.04
N CYS A 107 10.43 4.68 -5.61
CA CYS A 107 9.35 3.70 -5.63
C CYS A 107 9.79 2.37 -6.30
N ILE A 108 10.44 2.46 -7.46
CA ILE A 108 10.96 1.28 -8.17
C ILE A 108 12.08 0.61 -7.36
N ALA A 109 12.98 1.39 -6.75
CA ALA A 109 14.04 0.84 -5.90
C ALA A 109 13.46 0.06 -4.72
N ARG A 110 12.44 0.60 -4.04
CA ARG A 110 11.73 -0.05 -2.93
C ARG A 110 11.13 -1.40 -3.32
N TYR A 111 10.61 -1.52 -4.54
CA TYR A 111 10.12 -2.79 -5.08
C TYR A 111 11.26 -3.80 -5.26
N TYR A 112 12.37 -3.37 -5.87
CA TYR A 112 13.53 -4.23 -6.11
C TYR A 112 14.38 -4.52 -4.86
N GLU A 113 14.17 -3.80 -3.75
CA GLU A 113 14.76 -4.17 -2.46
C GLU A 113 14.33 -5.58 -2.03
N GLY A 114 13.15 -6.02 -2.48
CA GLY A 114 12.66 -7.39 -2.31
C GLY A 114 12.32 -7.73 -0.87
N TRP A 115 11.86 -6.75 -0.09
CA TRP A 115 11.40 -7.00 1.28
C TRP A 115 10.17 -7.90 1.27
N THR A 116 10.23 -8.89 2.16
CA THR A 116 9.13 -9.82 2.38
C THR A 116 8.77 -9.83 3.86
N VAL A 117 7.48 -10.00 4.14
CA VAL A 117 6.92 -10.03 5.50
C VAL A 117 6.12 -11.31 5.65
N CYS A 118 6.28 -11.98 6.78
CA CYS A 118 5.49 -13.15 7.15
C CYS A 118 4.03 -12.75 7.40
N ASP A 119 3.09 -13.50 6.85
CA ASP A 119 1.65 -13.27 7.05
C ASP A 119 1.17 -13.62 8.47
N GLU A 120 1.84 -14.56 9.14
CA GLU A 120 1.57 -14.88 10.54
C GLU A 120 1.79 -13.66 11.48
N GLU A 121 0.72 -13.20 12.13
CA GLU A 121 0.69 -12.01 13.00
C GLU A 121 1.66 -12.05 14.19
N ILE A 122 1.94 -13.24 14.73
CA ILE A 122 2.88 -13.40 15.84
C ILE A 122 4.33 -13.38 15.32
N CYS A 123 4.53 -13.78 14.06
CA CYS A 123 5.87 -13.85 13.49
C CYS A 123 6.32 -12.49 12.97
N GLN A 124 5.54 -11.89 12.05
CA GLN A 124 5.81 -10.60 11.40
C GLN A 124 7.28 -10.42 10.96
N ASN A 125 7.96 -11.53 10.65
CA ASN A 125 9.36 -11.51 10.31
C ASN A 125 9.53 -10.80 8.96
N ARG A 126 10.22 -9.66 8.97
CA ARG A 126 10.53 -8.86 7.79
C ARG A 126 11.96 -9.15 7.33
N THR A 127 12.10 -9.79 6.16
CA THR A 127 13.40 -10.23 5.64
C THR A 127 13.54 -9.99 4.13
N ARG A 128 14.79 -9.91 3.67
CA ARG A 128 15.17 -9.92 2.24
C ARG A 128 15.65 -11.29 1.77
N SER A 129 15.84 -12.22 2.70
CA SER A 129 16.27 -13.58 2.39
C SER A 129 15.08 -14.36 1.86
N VAL A 130 15.14 -14.72 0.58
CA VAL A 130 14.11 -15.52 -0.08
C VAL A 130 14.50 -17.00 0.00
N ALA A 131 13.58 -17.85 0.46
CA ALA A 131 13.75 -19.30 0.37
C ALA A 131 13.59 -19.74 -1.09
N MET A 132 14.51 -20.56 -1.60
CA MET A 132 14.63 -20.84 -3.05
C MET A 132 13.43 -21.57 -3.69
N HIS A 133 12.68 -22.36 -2.91
CA HIS A 133 11.65 -23.26 -3.45
C HIS A 133 10.30 -23.14 -2.76
N SER A 134 10.22 -22.42 -1.64
CA SER A 134 9.00 -22.27 -0.87
C SER A 134 8.85 -20.82 -0.46
N ARG A 135 7.62 -20.31 -0.46
CA ARG A 135 7.32 -18.98 0.12
C ARG A 135 7.21 -19.07 1.65
N ASN A 136 7.93 -19.98 2.29
CA ASN A 136 7.81 -20.21 3.73
C ASN A 136 8.64 -19.19 4.50
N CYS A 137 8.18 -18.84 5.70
CA CYS A 137 8.92 -17.99 6.61
C CYS A 137 10.29 -18.61 6.96
N SER A 138 11.33 -17.78 6.97
CA SER A 138 12.70 -18.22 7.32
C SER A 138 12.87 -18.47 8.82
N ARG A 139 11.89 -18.11 9.67
CA ARG A 139 11.97 -18.30 11.12
C ARG A 139 11.71 -19.78 11.45
N PRO A 140 12.61 -20.45 12.18
CA PRO A 140 12.33 -21.80 12.66
C PRO A 140 11.07 -21.79 13.53
N GLU A 141 10.26 -22.85 13.43
CA GLU A 141 8.95 -23.00 14.10
C GLU A 141 7.80 -22.15 13.54
N CYS A 142 8.04 -21.30 12.54
CA CYS A 142 6.98 -20.59 11.83
C CYS A 142 6.51 -21.37 10.61
N THR A 143 5.20 -21.62 10.51
CA THR A 143 4.55 -22.21 9.33
C THR A 143 3.94 -21.18 8.39
N GLY A 144 4.12 -19.89 8.70
CA GLY A 144 3.60 -18.79 7.90
C GLY A 144 4.27 -18.65 6.53
N THR A 145 3.57 -17.99 5.61
CA THR A 145 4.03 -17.70 4.25
C THR A 145 4.53 -16.26 4.18
N VAL A 146 5.64 -16.03 3.49
CA VAL A 146 6.15 -14.69 3.23
C VAL A 146 5.50 -14.10 1.98
N ARG A 147 5.10 -12.84 2.08
CA ARG A 147 4.56 -12.03 0.98
C ARG A 147 5.47 -10.85 0.73
N VAL A 148 5.51 -10.36 -0.50
CA VAL A 148 6.26 -9.12 -0.81
C VAL A 148 5.59 -7.95 -0.09
N GLU A 149 6.40 -7.15 0.61
CA GLU A 149 5.91 -5.97 1.35
C GLU A 149 5.40 -4.89 0.38
N TYR A 150 6.09 -4.72 -0.74
CA TYR A 150 5.72 -3.79 -1.78
C TYR A 150 5.54 -4.55 -3.10
N SER A 151 4.27 -4.74 -3.48
CA SER A 151 3.88 -5.53 -4.64
C SER A 151 4.02 -4.78 -5.96
N ASP A 152 4.10 -5.54 -7.04
CA ASP A 152 4.07 -5.04 -8.41
C ASP A 152 2.77 -4.27 -8.73
N ALA A 153 1.64 -4.67 -8.14
CA ALA A 153 0.36 -3.96 -8.23
C ALA A 153 0.43 -2.57 -7.58
N GLN A 154 1.05 -2.47 -6.40
CA GLN A 154 1.21 -1.20 -5.69
C GLN A 154 2.14 -0.25 -6.46
N VAL A 155 3.26 -0.75 -7.00
CA VAL A 155 4.14 0.04 -7.88
C VAL A 155 3.38 0.55 -9.11
N TYR A 156 2.62 -0.33 -9.77
CA TYR A 156 1.87 0.04 -10.96
C TYR A 156 0.80 1.11 -10.65
N ASN A 157 0.06 0.96 -9.55
CA ASN A 157 -0.91 1.96 -9.10
C ASN A 157 -0.23 3.28 -8.71
N GLN A 158 0.95 3.25 -8.10
CA GLN A 158 1.74 4.46 -7.79
C GLN A 158 2.13 5.23 -9.07
N LEU A 159 2.59 4.52 -10.10
CA LEU A 159 2.94 5.15 -11.38
C LEU A 159 1.70 5.73 -12.08
N LEU A 160 0.56 5.04 -12.01
CA LEU A 160 -0.69 5.55 -12.55
C LEU A 160 -1.21 6.76 -11.78
N TYR A 161 -1.07 6.77 -10.45
CA TYR A 161 -1.34 7.94 -9.63
C TYR A 161 -0.50 9.12 -10.11
N PHE A 162 0.83 8.95 -10.22
CA PHE A 162 1.71 10.00 -10.73
C PHE A 162 1.32 10.49 -12.12
N ARG A 163 0.96 9.58 -13.03
CA ARG A 163 0.48 9.94 -14.36
C ARG A 163 -0.81 10.76 -14.29
N SER A 164 -1.74 10.38 -13.43
CA SER A 164 -3.04 11.06 -13.29
C SER A 164 -2.93 12.50 -12.79
N LEU A 165 -1.89 12.82 -11.99
CA LEU A 165 -1.65 14.19 -11.49
C LEU A 165 -1.37 15.20 -12.61
N PHE A 166 -0.89 14.74 -13.77
CA PHE A 166 -0.55 15.60 -14.90
C PHE A 166 -1.53 15.45 -16.07
N ASP A 167 -2.64 14.73 -15.88
CA ASP A 167 -3.66 14.52 -16.90
C ASP A 167 -4.59 15.73 -17.01
N GLY A 168 -4.25 16.64 -17.93
CA GLY A 168 -5.02 17.85 -18.16
C GLY A 168 -6.45 17.60 -18.65
N ALA A 169 -6.70 16.50 -19.36
CA ALA A 169 -8.04 16.16 -19.84
C ALA A 169 -8.94 15.75 -18.67
N LYS A 170 -8.46 14.86 -17.79
CA LYS A 170 -9.15 14.51 -16.55
C LYS A 170 -9.39 15.73 -15.66
N ALA A 171 -8.42 16.65 -15.57
CA ALA A 171 -8.57 17.87 -14.78
C ALA A 171 -9.71 18.77 -15.30
N ILE A 172 -9.90 18.87 -16.62
CA ILE A 172 -10.99 19.65 -17.23
C ILE A 172 -12.36 18.99 -16.97
N GLU A 173 -12.44 17.67 -17.05
CA GLU A 173 -13.69 16.93 -16.80
C GLU A 173 -14.15 17.02 -15.35
N HIS A 174 -13.20 16.93 -14.40
CA HIS A 174 -13.47 16.98 -12.97
C HIS A 174 -13.47 18.41 -12.39
N ALA A 175 -13.37 19.45 -13.23
CA ALA A 175 -13.43 20.85 -12.80
C ALA A 175 -14.83 21.22 -12.30
N HIS A 176 -15.08 21.00 -11.02
CA HIS A 176 -16.29 21.42 -10.32
C HIS A 176 -15.92 22.32 -9.14
N GLY A 177 -16.60 23.46 -8.97
CA GLY A 177 -16.41 24.37 -7.83
C GLY A 177 -15.58 25.62 -8.15
N SER A 178 -14.53 25.88 -7.37
CA SER A 178 -13.85 27.19 -7.21
C SER A 178 -13.15 27.76 -8.45
N PHE A 179 -12.88 26.95 -9.47
CA PHE A 179 -12.37 27.40 -10.75
C PHE A 179 -13.39 27.06 -11.83
N SER A 180 -13.67 28.03 -12.72
CA SER A 180 -14.54 27.73 -13.85
C SER A 180 -13.83 26.74 -14.77
N ARG A 181 -14.60 25.87 -15.42
CA ARG A 181 -14.06 24.93 -16.42
C ARG A 181 -13.20 25.64 -17.47
N GLY A 182 -13.59 26.87 -17.87
CA GLY A 182 -12.83 27.68 -18.82
C GLY A 182 -11.47 28.14 -18.29
N ASP A 183 -11.35 28.44 -17.00
CA ASP A 183 -10.06 28.79 -16.38
C ASP A 183 -9.11 27.59 -16.37
N VAL A 184 -9.62 26.42 -15.98
CA VAL A 184 -8.83 25.17 -15.97
C VAL A 184 -8.38 24.82 -17.39
N GLU A 185 -9.26 24.94 -18.37
CA GLU A 185 -8.94 24.71 -19.79
C GLU A 185 -7.83 25.67 -20.28
N ALA A 186 -7.92 26.95 -19.92
CA ALA A 186 -6.87 27.92 -20.24
C ALA A 186 -5.52 27.55 -19.60
N PHE A 187 -5.51 27.17 -18.32
CA PHE A 187 -4.27 26.75 -17.63
C PHE A 187 -3.67 25.47 -18.23
N VAL A 188 -4.49 24.50 -18.57
CA VAL A 188 -4.06 23.25 -19.23
C VAL A 188 -3.46 23.57 -20.59
N HIS A 189 -4.11 24.43 -21.38
CA HIS A 189 -3.60 24.84 -22.70
C HIS A 189 -2.24 25.55 -22.59
N VAL A 190 -2.09 26.50 -21.67
CA VAL A 190 -0.82 27.22 -21.44
C VAL A 190 0.32 26.29 -21.01
N ASN A 191 0.00 25.19 -20.33
CA ASN A 191 0.99 24.25 -19.80
C ASN A 191 1.04 22.92 -20.54
N GLN A 192 0.41 22.79 -21.70
CA GLN A 192 0.22 21.52 -22.41
C GLN A 192 1.55 20.79 -22.70
N ASP A 193 2.58 21.51 -23.14
CA ASP A 193 3.90 20.93 -23.42
C ASP A 193 4.55 20.35 -22.15
N PHE A 194 4.38 21.04 -21.02
CA PHE A 194 4.90 20.59 -19.73
C PHE A 194 4.15 19.37 -19.22
N LEU A 195 2.81 19.38 -19.28
CA LEU A 195 1.98 18.26 -18.85
C LEU A 195 2.26 17.02 -19.71
N SER A 196 2.27 17.17 -21.04
CA SER A 196 2.53 16.06 -21.98
C SER A 196 3.94 15.49 -21.87
N SER A 197 4.97 16.33 -21.71
CA SER A 197 6.35 15.85 -21.50
C SER A 197 6.51 15.12 -20.16
N THR A 198 5.83 15.57 -19.11
CA THR A 198 5.84 14.93 -17.79
C THR A 198 5.09 13.60 -17.81
N MET A 199 3.93 13.53 -18.47
CA MET A 199 3.21 12.27 -18.68
C MET A 199 4.06 11.27 -19.47
N ARG A 200 4.73 11.70 -20.54
CA ARG A 200 5.63 10.86 -21.33
C ARG A 200 6.78 10.26 -20.50
N LEU A 201 7.30 11.02 -19.53
CA LEU A 201 8.30 10.51 -18.60
C LEU A 201 7.73 9.33 -17.80
N VAL A 202 6.53 9.45 -17.25
CA VAL A 202 5.86 8.38 -16.49
C VAL A 202 5.51 7.20 -17.40
N ASP A 203 4.99 7.46 -18.60
CA ASP A 203 4.66 6.43 -19.60
C ASP A 203 5.90 5.60 -19.98
N GLY A 204 7.08 6.23 -20.04
CA GLY A 204 8.35 5.54 -20.25
C GLY A 204 8.68 4.49 -19.20
N TYR A 205 8.26 4.72 -17.94
CA TYR A 205 8.38 3.74 -16.85
C TYR A 205 7.25 2.72 -16.87
N LEU A 206 6.01 3.13 -17.14
CA LEU A 206 4.85 2.23 -17.25
C LEU A 206 5.03 1.19 -18.36
N ASN A 207 5.62 1.57 -19.50
CA ASN A 207 5.87 0.66 -20.62
C ASN A 207 6.86 -0.46 -20.27
N GLN A 208 7.72 -0.26 -19.27
CA GLN A 208 8.63 -1.29 -18.75
C GLN A 208 7.95 -2.21 -17.73
N CYS A 209 6.76 -1.84 -17.23
CA CYS A 209 6.02 -2.63 -16.26
C CYS A 209 5.18 -3.71 -16.96
N GLY A 210 5.49 -4.99 -16.70
CA GLY A 210 4.79 -6.12 -17.31
C GLY A 210 3.29 -6.21 -16.97
N ARG A 211 2.81 -5.55 -15.90
CA ARG A 211 1.38 -5.53 -15.53
C ARG A 211 0.49 -4.77 -16.51
N GLY A 212 1.06 -3.88 -17.31
CA GLY A 212 0.30 -3.13 -18.33
C GLY A 212 -0.04 -3.95 -19.58
N TRP A 213 0.56 -5.14 -19.73
CA TRP A 213 0.46 -5.95 -20.93
C TRP A 213 -0.20 -7.30 -20.64
N VAL A 214 -1.19 -7.64 -21.46
CA VAL A 214 -1.82 -8.97 -21.45
C VAL A 214 -1.69 -9.54 -22.85
N GLU A 215 -0.81 -10.52 -23.01
CA GLU A 215 -0.68 -11.25 -24.27
C GLU A 215 -1.85 -12.22 -24.44
N LEU A 216 -2.91 -11.77 -25.10
CA LEU A 216 -4.10 -12.60 -25.33
C LEU A 216 -3.75 -13.91 -26.07
N ASN A 217 -2.77 -13.88 -26.97
CA ASN A 217 -2.32 -15.08 -27.67
C ASN A 217 -1.81 -16.16 -26.71
N THR A 218 -1.07 -15.83 -25.65
CA THR A 218 -0.57 -16.84 -24.69
C THR A 218 -1.66 -17.34 -23.77
N LEU A 219 -2.65 -16.50 -23.44
CA LEU A 219 -3.82 -16.88 -22.64
C LEU A 219 -4.78 -17.82 -23.39
N PHE A 220 -4.96 -17.62 -24.69
CA PHE A 220 -5.88 -18.40 -25.52
C PHE A 220 -5.19 -19.46 -26.38
N ALA A 221 -3.86 -19.60 -26.33
CA ALA A 221 -3.13 -20.64 -27.07
C ALA A 221 -3.38 -22.06 -26.56
N SER A 222 -3.90 -22.21 -25.34
CA SER A 222 -4.23 -23.51 -24.72
C SER A 222 -5.72 -23.83 -24.70
N LEU A 223 -6.54 -23.00 -25.37
CA LEU A 223 -7.98 -23.21 -25.62
C LEU A 223 -8.21 -23.67 -27.07
#